data_AF-A0A9D8WI79-F1
#
_entry.id   AF-A0A9D8WI79-F1
#
_cell.length_a   1.000
_cell.length_b   1.000
_cell.length_c   1.000
_cell.angle_alpha   90.00
_cell.angle_beta   90.00
_cell.angle_gamma   90.00
#
_symmetry.space_group_name_H-M   'P 1'
#
loop_
_entity.id
_entity.type
_entity.pdbx_description
1 polymer ?
#
loop_
_entity_poly.entity_id
_entity_poly.type
_entity_poly.pdbx_seq_one_letter_code
_entity_poly.pdbx_strand_id
1 'polypeptide(L)'
;MLSFLDPNTLARTYRDPVAWVILAVDLFPIWAVLTLGWGAAPLVFLYWLENLIIGAVALAKMIAASVREHVIGALGLLFIGPFFVFHFGMFCFVHGVFVSSFANMNTSGGPSFPTPVGLVQEALQSGASMPTFVLAIIAVQIFLFVQDFILRGEYRESSIDQEMMKPYGRVIVLHIAIFAGAFAMAALGEPLWGVLALILLRAVWGVFLSVRRRLQIDGAAQLKS
;
A
#
# COMPACT_ATOMS: atom_id res chain seq x y z
N MET A 1 -17.54 -21.98 1.20
CA MET A 1 -16.30 -22.34 0.47
C MET A 1 -15.57 -21.06 0.14
N LEU A 2 -14.31 -20.93 0.54
CA LEU A 2 -13.51 -19.73 0.34
C LEU A 2 -13.21 -19.56 -1.16
N SER A 3 -14.06 -18.81 -1.88
CA SER A 3 -14.04 -18.71 -3.36
C SER A 3 -12.76 -18.07 -3.94
N PHE A 4 -11.86 -17.60 -3.09
CA PHE A 4 -10.57 -17.03 -3.47
C PHE A 4 -9.45 -18.06 -3.67
N LEU A 5 -9.66 -19.32 -3.29
CA LEU A 5 -8.72 -20.42 -3.55
C LEU A 5 -9.17 -21.33 -4.71
N ASP A 6 -10.20 -20.94 -5.46
CA ASP A 6 -10.66 -21.72 -6.60
C ASP A 6 -9.59 -21.72 -7.73
N PRO A 7 -9.06 -22.89 -8.14
CA PRO A 7 -8.04 -23.00 -9.17
C PRO A 7 -8.43 -22.32 -10.48
N ASN A 8 -9.71 -22.34 -10.84
CA ASN A 8 -10.21 -21.73 -12.07
C ASN A 8 -10.24 -20.20 -12.01
N THR A 9 -10.38 -19.64 -10.82
CA THR A 9 -10.33 -18.19 -10.57
C THR A 9 -8.89 -17.71 -10.59
N LEU A 10 -7.97 -18.45 -9.97
CA LEU A 10 -6.53 -18.17 -9.98
C LEU A 10 -5.91 -18.25 -11.39
N ALA A 11 -6.23 -19.29 -12.16
CA ALA A 11 -5.74 -19.46 -13.53
C ALA A 11 -6.20 -18.33 -14.48
N ARG A 12 -7.38 -17.76 -14.21
CA ARG A 12 -7.90 -16.62 -14.98
C ARG A 12 -7.32 -15.27 -14.54
N THR A 13 -6.93 -15.12 -13.27
CA THR A 13 -6.21 -13.93 -12.77
C THR A 13 -4.83 -13.81 -13.41
N TYR A 14 -4.05 -14.90 -13.42
CA TYR A 14 -2.69 -14.91 -13.99
C TYR A 14 -2.62 -15.05 -15.51
N ARG A 15 -3.76 -14.98 -16.21
CA ARG A 15 -3.79 -14.76 -17.66
C ARG A 15 -3.71 -13.28 -18.03
N ASP A 16 -3.96 -12.36 -17.09
CA ASP A 16 -3.81 -10.93 -17.31
C ASP A 16 -2.32 -10.55 -17.13
N PRO A 17 -1.64 -9.98 -18.15
CA PRO A 17 -0.26 -9.51 -18.00
C PRO A 17 -0.08 -8.49 -16.86
N VAL A 18 -1.15 -7.78 -16.49
CA VAL A 18 -1.16 -6.84 -15.36
C VAL A 18 -1.01 -7.56 -14.02
N ALA A 19 -1.57 -8.77 -13.89
CA ALA A 19 -1.44 -9.58 -12.68
C ALA A 19 0.00 -10.05 -12.45
N TRP A 20 0.74 -10.34 -13.53
CA TRP A 20 2.16 -10.66 -13.46
C TRP A 20 3.01 -9.47 -13.02
N VAL A 21 2.69 -8.26 -13.50
CA VAL A 21 3.37 -7.03 -13.07
C VAL A 21 3.14 -6.78 -11.58
N ILE A 22 1.91 -6.93 -11.11
CA ILE A 22 1.57 -6.78 -9.69
C ILE A 22 2.31 -7.83 -8.84
N LEU A 23 2.27 -9.10 -9.26
CA LEU A 23 2.97 -10.17 -8.55
C LEU A 23 4.48 -9.92 -8.49
N ALA A 24 5.09 -9.44 -9.58
CA ALA A 24 6.51 -9.12 -9.61
C ALA A 24 6.86 -8.04 -8.58
N VAL A 25 6.04 -7.00 -8.47
CA VAL A 25 6.21 -5.92 -7.47
C VAL A 25 6.00 -6.44 -6.05
N ASP A 26 5.01 -7.31 -5.83
CA ASP A 26 4.76 -7.90 -4.51
C ASP A 26 5.92 -8.78 -4.01
N LEU A 27 6.65 -9.39 -4.96
CA LEU A 27 7.83 -10.22 -4.71
C LEU A 27 9.14 -9.42 -4.57
N PHE A 28 9.17 -8.14 -4.95
CA PHE A 28 10.36 -7.29 -4.80
C PHE A 28 10.97 -7.29 -3.40
N PRO A 29 10.19 -7.22 -2.31
CA PRO A 29 10.76 -7.24 -0.96
C PRO A 29 11.45 -8.57 -0.65
N ILE A 30 10.94 -9.69 -1.16
CA ILE A 30 11.57 -11.01 -1.00
C ILE A 30 12.88 -11.05 -1.77
N TRP A 31 12.87 -10.59 -3.02
CA TRP A 31 14.09 -10.49 -3.83
C TRP A 31 15.15 -9.59 -3.18
N ALA A 32 14.75 -8.45 -2.61
CA ALA A 32 15.64 -7.52 -1.92
C ALA A 32 16.28 -8.14 -0.66
N VAL A 33 15.53 -8.94 0.11
CA VAL A 33 16.09 -9.70 1.24
C VAL A 33 17.15 -10.68 0.77
N LEU A 34 16.84 -11.47 -0.27
CA LEU A 34 17.70 -12.55 -0.74
C LEU A 34 18.97 -12.06 -1.45
N THR A 35 18.89 -10.93 -2.15
CA THR A 35 19.99 -10.45 -3.02
C THR A 35 20.71 -9.22 -2.48
N LEU A 36 19.98 -8.30 -1.83
CA LEU A 36 20.52 -7.05 -1.31
C LEU A 36 20.75 -7.11 0.21
N GLY A 37 20.43 -8.25 0.85
CA GLY A 37 20.62 -8.45 2.29
C GLY A 37 19.74 -7.55 3.15
N TRP A 38 18.59 -7.11 2.62
CA TRP A 38 17.70 -6.23 3.39
C TRP A 38 17.23 -6.89 4.69
N GLY A 39 17.36 -6.15 5.79
CA GLY A 39 16.81 -6.52 7.08
C GLY A 39 15.35 -6.08 7.27
N ALA A 40 14.89 -6.09 8.52
CA ALA A 40 13.52 -5.69 8.87
C ALA A 40 13.22 -4.21 8.54
N ALA A 41 14.11 -3.30 8.94
CA ALA A 41 13.86 -1.87 8.83
C ALA A 41 13.63 -1.39 7.38
N PRO A 42 14.48 -1.74 6.38
CA PRO A 42 14.24 -1.36 4.98
C PRO A 42 12.90 -1.88 4.44
N LEU A 43 12.50 -3.10 4.80
CA LEU A 43 11.22 -3.66 4.36
C LEU A 43 10.04 -2.89 4.89
N VAL A 44 10.05 -2.57 6.19
CA VAL A 44 8.96 -1.81 6.82
C VAL A 44 8.91 -0.39 6.26
N PHE A 45 10.06 0.25 6.02
CA PHE A 45 10.13 1.55 5.35
C PHE A 45 9.59 1.51 3.92
N LEU A 46 9.89 0.46 3.15
CA LEU A 46 9.35 0.31 1.79
C LEU A 46 7.82 0.24 1.81
N TYR A 47 7.22 -0.55 2.71
CA TYR A 47 5.75 -0.59 2.82
C TYR A 47 5.14 0.72 3.32
N TRP A 48 5.86 1.42 4.20
CA TRP A 48 5.44 2.75 4.64
C TRP A 48 5.43 3.75 3.48
N LEU A 49 6.48 3.76 2.65
CA LEU A 49 6.53 4.57 1.43
C LEU A 49 5.45 4.17 0.42
N GLU A 50 5.18 2.87 0.27
CA GLU A 50 4.08 2.37 -0.56
C GLU A 50 2.73 2.96 -0.12
N ASN A 51 2.48 3.05 1.18
CA ASN A 51 1.24 3.67 1.70
C ASN A 51 1.12 5.16 1.35
N LEU A 52 2.22 5.91 1.37
CA LEU A 52 2.22 7.30 0.92
C LEU A 52 1.87 7.41 -0.57
N ILE A 53 2.44 6.53 -1.41
CA ILE A 53 2.14 6.48 -2.84
C ILE A 53 0.66 6.14 -3.07
N ILE A 54 0.13 5.14 -2.34
CA ILE A 54 -1.28 4.76 -2.42
C ILE A 54 -2.20 5.90 -1.99
N GLY A 55 -1.83 6.64 -0.93
CA GLY A 55 -2.56 7.83 -0.50
C GLY A 55 -2.61 8.91 -1.58
N ALA A 56 -1.48 9.18 -2.25
CA ALA A 56 -1.42 10.13 -3.35
C ALA A 56 -2.28 9.68 -4.55
N VAL A 57 -2.24 8.39 -4.89
CA VAL A 57 -3.08 7.82 -5.95
C VAL A 57 -4.56 7.86 -5.58
N ALA A 58 -4.92 7.61 -4.32
CA ALA A 58 -6.29 7.72 -3.84
C ALA A 58 -6.80 9.16 -3.94
N LEU A 59 -5.98 10.15 -3.57
CA LEU A 59 -6.33 11.56 -3.77
C LEU A 59 -6.53 11.88 -5.26
N ALA A 60 -5.67 11.37 -6.15
CA ALA A 60 -5.84 11.54 -7.59
C ALA A 60 -7.16 10.91 -8.11
N LYS A 61 -7.54 9.73 -7.59
CA LYS A 61 -8.82 9.08 -7.88
C LYS A 61 -10.01 9.90 -7.36
N MET A 62 -9.90 10.47 -6.15
CA MET A 62 -10.93 11.37 -5.60
C MET A 62 -11.13 12.62 -6.45
N ILE A 63 -10.03 13.24 -6.93
CA ILE A 63 -10.09 14.40 -7.84
C ILE A 63 -10.75 14.01 -9.18
N ALA A 64 -10.37 12.88 -9.75
CA ALA A 64 -10.97 12.41 -10.99
C ALA A 64 -12.48 12.08 -10.82
N ALA A 65 -12.87 11.47 -9.70
CA ALA A 65 -14.27 11.22 -9.36
C ALA A 65 -15.05 12.52 -9.13
N SER A 66 -14.45 13.55 -8.53
CA SER A 66 -15.11 14.84 -8.30
C SER A 66 -15.40 15.59 -9.60
N VAL A 67 -14.50 15.52 -10.58
CA VAL A 67 -14.70 16.14 -11.91
C VAL A 67 -15.94 15.57 -12.61
N ARG A 68 -16.22 14.26 -12.43
CA ARG A 68 -17.42 13.59 -12.98
C ARG A 68 -18.71 14.12 -12.38
N GLU A 69 -18.73 14.36 -11.07
CA GLU A 69 -19.92 14.82 -10.35
C GLU A 69 -20.12 16.35 -10.41
N HIS A 70 -19.35 17.03 -11.26
CA HIS A 70 -19.41 18.46 -11.52
C HIS A 70 -19.42 19.28 -10.21
N VAL A 71 -20.48 20.05 -9.97
CA VAL A 71 -20.57 20.96 -8.81
C VAL A 71 -20.69 20.18 -7.50
N ILE A 72 -21.44 19.08 -7.48
CA ILE A 72 -21.62 18.26 -6.27
C ILE A 72 -20.30 17.61 -5.88
N GLY A 73 -19.59 17.06 -6.86
CA GLY A 73 -18.25 16.48 -6.66
C GLY A 73 -17.23 17.52 -6.20
N ALA A 74 -17.22 18.70 -6.81
CA ALA A 74 -16.32 19.78 -6.43
C ALA A 74 -16.53 20.26 -4.98
N LEU A 75 -17.80 20.39 -4.56
CA LEU A 75 -18.14 20.72 -3.18
C LEU A 75 -17.72 19.60 -2.21
N GLY A 76 -17.95 18.34 -2.58
CA GLY A 76 -17.49 17.19 -1.81
C GLY A 76 -15.97 17.19 -1.62
N LEU A 77 -15.22 17.36 -2.71
CA LEU A 77 -13.76 17.39 -2.68
C LEU A 77 -13.20 18.57 -1.86
N LEU A 78 -13.88 19.72 -1.86
CA LEU A 78 -13.45 20.90 -1.10
C LEU A 78 -13.33 20.60 0.41
N PHE A 79 -14.21 19.76 0.95
CA PHE A 79 -14.17 19.36 2.36
C PHE A 79 -13.42 18.05 2.57
N ILE A 80 -13.72 17.04 1.75
CA ILE A 80 -13.20 15.67 1.93
C ILE A 80 -11.73 15.57 1.50
N GLY A 81 -11.30 16.31 0.48
CA GLY A 81 -9.91 16.31 0.00
C GLY A 81 -8.92 16.77 1.07
N PRO A 82 -9.06 17.99 1.64
CA PRO A 82 -8.21 18.46 2.72
C PRO A 82 -8.30 17.59 3.98
N PHE A 83 -9.51 17.13 4.34
CA PHE A 83 -9.68 16.19 5.45
C PHE A 83 -8.87 14.92 5.22
N PHE A 84 -8.95 14.32 4.03
CA PHE A 84 -8.18 13.13 3.69
C PHE A 84 -6.68 13.37 3.78
N VAL A 85 -6.16 14.44 3.15
CA VAL A 85 -4.73 14.76 3.19
C VAL A 85 -4.24 14.95 4.62
N PHE A 86 -4.99 15.69 5.44
CA PHE A 86 -4.61 15.94 6.83
C PHE A 86 -4.71 14.67 7.69
N HIS A 87 -5.84 13.97 7.65
CA HIS A 87 -6.11 12.82 8.51
C HIS A 87 -5.26 11.61 8.09
N PHE A 88 -5.30 11.21 6.82
CA PHE A 88 -4.47 10.13 6.30
C PHE A 88 -2.99 10.46 6.40
N GLY A 89 -2.61 11.71 6.15
CA GLY A 89 -1.24 12.21 6.33
C GLY A 89 -0.77 12.12 7.79
N MET A 90 -1.60 12.50 8.75
CA MET A 90 -1.30 12.36 10.18
C MET A 90 -1.10 10.90 10.58
N PHE A 91 -1.96 10.00 10.10
CA PHE A 91 -1.80 8.56 10.33
C PHE A 91 -0.49 8.03 9.74
N CYS A 92 -0.17 8.40 8.50
CA CYS A 92 1.09 8.01 7.87
C CYS A 92 2.30 8.59 8.61
N PHE A 93 2.21 9.83 9.09
CA PHE A 93 3.28 10.49 9.82
C PHE A 93 3.56 9.82 11.18
N VAL A 94 2.53 9.67 12.02
CA VAL A 94 2.65 9.00 13.33
C VAL A 94 3.20 7.59 13.16
N HIS A 95 2.69 6.87 12.16
CA HIS A 95 3.18 5.56 11.82
C HIS A 95 4.65 5.57 11.36
N GLY A 96 5.06 6.53 10.53
CA GLY A 96 6.46 6.70 10.13
C GLY A 96 7.40 6.97 11.32
N VAL A 97 6.94 7.75 12.30
CA VAL A 97 7.67 7.95 13.57
C VAL A 97 7.88 6.63 14.30
N PHE A 98 6.87 5.75 14.36
CA PHE A 98 7.03 4.41 14.96
C PHE A 98 8.03 3.54 14.19
N VAL A 99 7.99 3.57 12.86
CA VAL A 99 8.94 2.82 12.02
C VAL A 99 10.37 3.31 12.24
N SER A 100 10.61 4.62 12.21
CA SER A 100 11.92 5.22 12.49
C SER A 100 12.40 4.91 13.92
N SER A 101 11.51 5.01 14.91
CA SER A 101 11.86 4.65 16.30
C SER A 101 12.26 3.19 16.43
N PHE A 102 11.55 2.27 15.76
CA PHE A 102 11.89 0.85 15.75
C PHE A 102 13.21 0.57 15.02
N ALA A 103 13.45 1.23 13.89
CA ALA A 103 14.68 1.09 13.11
C ALA A 103 15.91 1.57 13.89
N ASN A 104 15.76 2.62 14.70
CA ASN A 104 16.85 3.25 15.44
C ASN A 104 16.94 2.81 16.91
N MET A 105 16.12 1.86 17.36
CA MET A 105 16.02 1.45 18.78
C MET A 105 17.35 0.99 19.40
N ASN A 106 18.28 0.48 18.58
CA ASN A 106 19.60 0.02 19.03
C ASN A 106 20.72 1.05 18.80
N THR A 107 20.39 2.25 18.32
CA THR A 107 21.37 3.32 18.09
C THR A 107 21.47 4.21 19.33
N SER A 108 22.68 4.61 19.68
CA SER A 108 22.97 5.42 20.88
C SER A 108 22.60 6.91 20.76
N GLY A 109 21.79 7.27 19.75
CA GLY A 109 21.31 8.64 19.55
C GLY A 109 20.10 8.93 20.44
N GLY A 110 20.08 10.08 21.11
CA GLY A 110 18.91 10.52 21.88
C GLY A 110 17.64 10.62 21.00
N PRO A 111 16.43 10.54 21.60
CA PRO A 111 15.19 10.61 20.86
C PRO A 111 15.08 11.96 20.14
N SER A 112 15.18 11.94 18.81
CA SER A 112 14.90 13.09 17.96
C SER A 112 13.54 12.88 17.29
N PHE A 113 12.70 13.91 17.32
CA PHE A 113 11.40 13.86 16.65
C PHE A 113 11.60 14.20 15.17
N PRO A 114 11.36 13.26 14.24
CA PRO A 114 11.70 13.49 12.85
C PRO A 114 10.67 14.39 12.17
N THR A 115 11.13 15.21 11.22
CA THR A 115 10.23 15.98 10.36
C THR A 115 9.61 15.06 9.28
N PRO A 116 8.46 15.42 8.68
CA PRO A 116 7.87 14.61 7.61
C PRO A 116 8.83 14.34 6.45
N VAL A 117 9.62 15.35 6.05
CA VAL A 117 10.65 15.22 5.01
C VAL A 117 11.81 14.35 5.50
N GLY A 118 12.23 14.51 6.75
CA GLY A 118 13.26 13.69 7.37
C GLY A 118 12.92 12.20 7.37
N LEU A 119 11.67 11.84 7.69
CA LEU A 119 11.19 10.45 7.62
C LEU A 119 11.27 9.88 6.21
N VAL A 120 10.85 10.65 5.20
CA VAL A 120 10.94 10.20 3.80
C VAL A 120 12.40 10.01 3.38
N GLN A 121 13.28 10.94 3.77
CA GLN A 121 14.69 10.85 3.46
C GLN A 121 15.35 9.64 4.13
N GLU A 122 15.06 9.42 5.41
CA GLU A 122 15.52 8.24 6.16
C GLU A 122 15.02 6.94 5.48
N ALA A 123 13.74 6.88 5.16
CA ALA A 123 13.15 5.72 4.49
C ALA A 123 13.83 5.43 3.15
N LEU A 124 14.07 6.45 2.33
CA LEU A 124 14.75 6.33 1.03
C LEU A 124 16.22 5.91 1.15
N GLN A 125 16.86 6.16 2.30
CA GLN A 125 18.25 5.79 2.57
C GLN A 125 18.39 4.48 3.34
N SER A 126 17.28 3.92 3.84
CA SER A 126 17.29 2.75 4.72
C SER A 126 17.79 1.47 4.04
N GLY A 127 17.61 1.31 2.73
CA GLY A 127 17.97 0.09 2.00
C GLY A 127 18.73 0.35 0.71
N ALA A 128 19.61 -0.59 0.33
CA ALA A 128 20.29 -0.57 -0.96
C ALA A 128 19.27 -0.54 -2.11
N SER A 129 19.44 0.38 -3.06
CA SER A 129 18.54 0.60 -4.20
C SER A 129 17.08 0.92 -3.86
N MET A 130 16.78 1.34 -2.63
CA MET A 130 15.42 1.73 -2.20
C MET A 130 14.73 2.71 -3.17
N PRO A 131 15.38 3.78 -3.67
CA PRO A 131 14.73 4.70 -4.62
C PRO A 131 14.27 4.00 -5.91
N THR A 132 14.99 2.98 -6.38
CA THR A 132 14.62 2.20 -7.58
C THR A 132 13.33 1.41 -7.33
N PHE A 133 13.19 0.78 -6.16
CA PHE A 133 11.96 0.07 -5.80
C PHE A 133 10.76 1.04 -5.70
N VAL A 134 10.97 2.18 -5.05
CA VAL A 134 9.95 3.23 -4.91
C VAL A 134 9.50 3.73 -6.29
N LEU A 135 10.43 4.00 -7.20
CA LEU A 135 10.11 4.39 -8.57
C LEU A 135 9.35 3.31 -9.34
N ALA A 136 9.72 2.04 -9.17
CA ALA A 136 9.00 0.93 -9.79
C ALA A 136 7.56 0.82 -9.28
N ILE A 137 7.35 0.99 -7.96
CA ILE A 137 6.01 1.03 -7.35
C ILE A 137 5.23 2.22 -7.91
N ILE A 138 5.80 3.43 -7.95
CA ILE A 138 5.15 4.61 -8.52
C ILE A 138 4.73 4.35 -9.97
N ALA A 139 5.64 3.82 -10.80
CA ALA A 139 5.36 3.52 -12.20
C ALA A 139 4.19 2.54 -12.35
N VAL A 140 4.17 1.48 -11.55
CA VAL A 140 3.10 0.48 -11.55
C VAL A 140 1.78 1.08 -11.08
N GLN A 141 1.80 1.90 -10.03
CA GLN A 141 0.59 2.54 -9.52
C GLN A 141 0.01 3.56 -10.50
N ILE A 142 0.86 4.32 -11.19
CA ILE A 142 0.44 5.21 -12.28
C ILE A 142 -0.15 4.39 -13.44
N PHE A 143 0.53 3.30 -13.83
CA PHE A 143 0.04 2.41 -14.88
C PHE A 143 -1.34 1.84 -14.55
N LEU A 144 -1.54 1.33 -13.33
CA LEU A 144 -2.83 0.82 -12.86
C LEU A 144 -3.88 1.93 -12.77
N PHE A 145 -3.51 3.12 -12.32
CA PHE A 145 -4.41 4.27 -12.31
C PHE A 145 -4.88 4.62 -13.73
N VAL A 146 -3.98 4.69 -14.71
CA VAL A 146 -4.38 4.99 -16.10
C VAL A 146 -5.17 3.83 -16.71
N GLN A 147 -4.70 2.60 -16.59
CA GLN A 147 -5.30 1.46 -17.26
C GLN A 147 -6.65 1.07 -16.65
N ASP A 148 -6.73 0.93 -15.33
CA ASP A 148 -7.94 0.48 -14.68
C ASP A 148 -8.88 1.64 -14.41
N PHE A 149 -8.35 2.70 -13.78
CA PHE A 149 -9.21 3.75 -13.29
C PHE A 149 -9.75 4.63 -14.44
N ILE A 150 -8.88 5.03 -15.37
CA ILE A 150 -9.26 5.88 -16.50
C ILE A 150 -9.79 5.07 -17.69
N LEU A 151 -8.98 4.16 -18.26
CA LEU A 151 -9.30 3.49 -19.53
C LEU A 151 -10.43 2.46 -19.40
N ARG A 152 -10.43 1.63 -18.34
CA ARG A 152 -11.53 0.69 -18.07
C ARG A 152 -12.76 1.37 -17.48
N GLY A 153 -12.66 2.64 -17.11
CA GLY A 153 -13.79 3.47 -16.69
C GLY A 153 -14.25 3.23 -15.25
N GLU A 154 -13.42 2.67 -14.36
CA GLU A 154 -13.79 2.51 -12.95
C GLU A 154 -14.16 3.85 -12.29
N TYR A 155 -13.57 4.97 -12.76
CA TYR A 155 -13.92 6.31 -12.30
C TYR A 155 -15.42 6.65 -12.44
N ARG A 156 -16.14 5.93 -13.32
CA ARG A 156 -17.57 6.14 -13.57
C ARG A 156 -18.46 5.52 -12.51
N GLU A 157 -17.96 4.55 -11.76
CA GLU A 157 -18.73 3.84 -10.72
C GLU A 157 -18.22 4.15 -9.31
N SER A 158 -17.08 4.84 -9.20
CA SER A 158 -16.52 5.30 -7.94
C SER A 158 -17.13 6.60 -7.43
N SER A 159 -17.27 6.73 -6.11
CA SER A 159 -17.53 8.01 -5.43
C SER A 159 -16.32 8.45 -4.60
N ILE A 160 -16.28 9.74 -4.24
CA ILE A 160 -15.22 10.33 -3.41
C ILE A 160 -15.04 9.55 -2.10
N ASP A 161 -16.14 9.22 -1.42
CA ASP A 161 -16.12 8.51 -0.13
C ASP A 161 -15.55 7.09 -0.26
N GLN A 162 -15.88 6.40 -1.36
CA GLN A 162 -15.37 5.06 -1.62
C GLN A 162 -13.86 5.09 -1.87
N GLU A 163 -13.38 6.02 -2.72
CA GLU A 163 -11.94 6.14 -2.99
C GLU A 163 -11.15 6.55 -1.75
N MET A 164 -11.72 7.44 -0.93
CA MET A 164 -11.13 7.86 0.35
C MET A 164 -10.90 6.67 1.28
N MET A 165 -11.83 5.71 1.36
CA MET A 165 -11.76 4.61 2.32
C MET A 165 -10.80 3.47 1.92
N LYS A 166 -10.50 3.33 0.61
CA LYS A 166 -9.70 2.21 0.08
C LYS A 166 -8.30 2.05 0.70
N PRO A 167 -7.53 3.12 0.98
CA PRO A 167 -6.18 3.00 1.56
C PRO A 167 -6.17 2.51 3.02
N TYR A 168 -7.22 2.79 3.81
CA TYR A 168 -7.22 2.53 5.26
C TYR A 168 -7.09 1.05 5.61
N GLY A 169 -7.69 0.15 4.82
CA GLY A 169 -7.59 -1.28 5.07
C GLY A 169 -6.13 -1.78 5.05
N ARG A 170 -5.29 -1.23 4.17
CA ARG A 170 -3.86 -1.58 4.10
C ARG A 170 -3.08 -1.04 5.29
N VAL A 171 -3.37 0.20 5.69
CA VAL A 171 -2.74 0.84 6.85
C VAL A 171 -3.00 0.04 8.12
N ILE A 172 -4.24 -0.41 8.35
CA ILE A 172 -4.61 -1.21 9.53
C ILE A 172 -3.83 -2.54 9.57
N VAL A 173 -3.82 -3.28 8.47
CA VAL A 173 -3.10 -4.57 8.35
C VAL A 173 -1.63 -4.38 8.72
N LEU A 174 -1.03 -3.29 8.25
CA LEU A 174 0.37 -3.02 8.49
C LEU A 174 0.66 -2.56 9.94
N HIS A 175 -0.24 -1.80 10.57
CA HIS A 175 -0.11 -1.46 11.99
C HIS A 175 -0.14 -2.72 12.87
N ILE A 176 -1.07 -3.64 12.60
CA ILE A 176 -1.15 -4.93 13.31
C ILE A 176 0.17 -5.68 13.17
N ALA A 177 0.73 -5.70 11.96
CA ALA A 177 1.96 -6.42 11.68
C ALA A 177 3.20 -5.78 12.34
N ILE A 178 3.26 -4.45 12.41
CA ILE A 178 4.32 -3.73 13.15
C ILE A 178 4.19 -3.95 14.65
N PHE A 179 2.98 -3.85 15.22
CA PHE A 179 2.79 -4.12 16.65
C PHE A 179 3.14 -5.58 16.99
N ALA A 180 2.77 -6.53 16.14
CA ALA A 180 3.17 -7.93 16.30
C ALA A 180 4.69 -8.08 16.20
N GLY A 181 5.35 -7.41 15.26
CA GLY A 181 6.81 -7.45 15.10
C GLY A 181 7.57 -6.78 16.25
N ALA A 182 7.10 -5.62 16.71
CA ALA A 182 7.67 -4.92 17.85
C ALA A 182 7.49 -5.72 19.15
N PHE A 183 6.31 -6.31 19.36
CA PHE A 183 6.07 -7.20 20.49
C PHE A 183 6.94 -8.47 20.43
N ALA A 184 7.06 -9.10 19.26
CA ALA A 184 7.92 -10.27 19.08
C ALA A 184 9.39 -9.95 19.35
N MET A 185 9.88 -8.80 18.87
CA MET A 185 11.23 -8.32 19.17
C MET A 185 11.42 -8.06 20.68
N ALA A 186 10.49 -7.37 21.33
CA ALA A 186 10.58 -7.06 22.76
C ALA A 186 10.50 -8.33 23.65
N ALA A 187 9.72 -9.33 23.24
CA ALA A 187 9.52 -10.56 24.01
C ALA A 187 10.60 -11.63 23.75
N LEU A 188 11.11 -11.73 22.52
CA LEU A 188 11.99 -12.82 22.08
C LEU A 188 13.41 -12.36 21.73
N GLY A 189 13.67 -11.05 21.68
CA GLY A 189 14.98 -10.47 21.32
C GLY A 189 15.34 -10.58 19.83
N GLU A 190 14.49 -11.19 19.00
CA GLU A 190 14.82 -11.57 17.62
C GLU A 190 13.87 -10.88 16.59
N PRO A 191 14.35 -9.87 15.83
CA PRO A 191 13.54 -9.12 14.86
C PRO A 191 12.99 -9.96 13.69
N LEU A 192 13.59 -11.12 13.42
CA LEU A 192 13.33 -11.93 12.23
C LEU A 192 11.90 -12.51 12.18
N TRP A 193 11.32 -12.86 13.34
CA TRP A 193 9.97 -13.40 13.44
C TRP A 193 8.89 -12.38 13.09
N GLY A 194 9.11 -11.10 13.43
CA GLY A 194 8.22 -10.00 13.03
C GLY A 194 8.20 -9.79 11.52
N VAL A 195 9.37 -9.88 10.87
CA VAL A 195 9.49 -9.79 9.41
C VAL A 195 8.79 -10.94 8.71
N LEU A 196 8.96 -12.17 9.20
CA LEU A 196 8.25 -13.34 8.66
C LEU A 196 6.73 -13.21 8.78
N ALA A 197 6.23 -12.73 9.92
CA ALA A 197 4.81 -12.47 10.11
C ALA A 197 4.28 -11.36 9.17
N LEU A 198 5.04 -10.27 9.00
CA LEU A 198 4.75 -9.19 8.05
C LEU A 198 4.66 -9.69 6.61
N ILE A 199 5.61 -10.50 6.17
CA ILE A 199 5.65 -11.06 4.81
C ILE A 199 4.43 -11.97 4.58
N LEU A 200 4.13 -12.85 5.53
CA LEU A 200 2.96 -13.75 5.44
C LEU A 200 1.64 -12.98 5.39
N LEU A 201 1.45 -12.02 6.29
CA LEU A 201 0.21 -11.23 6.35
C LEU A 201 -0.01 -10.44 5.05
N ARG A 202 1.05 -9.83 4.52
CA ARG A 202 0.99 -9.05 3.28
C ARG A 202 0.76 -9.95 2.06
N ALA A 203 1.39 -11.12 1.99
CA ALA A 203 1.14 -12.09 0.92
C ALA A 203 -0.33 -12.52 0.90
N VAL A 204 -0.90 -12.83 2.07
CA VAL A 204 -2.32 -13.20 2.20
C VAL A 204 -3.23 -12.04 1.77
N TRP A 205 -2.91 -10.81 2.19
CA TRP A 205 -3.70 -9.63 1.84
C TRP A 205 -3.63 -9.29 0.33
N GLY A 206 -2.45 -9.41 -0.29
CA GLY A 206 -2.26 -9.19 -1.73
C GLY A 206 -3.08 -10.17 -2.57
N VAL A 207 -3.12 -11.44 -2.16
CA VAL A 207 -3.98 -12.47 -2.77
C VAL A 207 -5.47 -12.09 -2.61
N PHE A 208 -5.88 -11.68 -1.41
CA PHE A 208 -7.27 -11.27 -1.15
C PHE A 208 -7.71 -10.09 -2.03
N LEU A 209 -6.88 -9.05 -2.13
CA LEU A 209 -7.19 -7.87 -2.96
C LEU A 209 -7.25 -8.21 -4.46
N SER A 210 -6.31 -9.04 -4.94
CA SER A 210 -6.28 -9.50 -6.33
C SER A 210 -7.55 -10.27 -6.71
N VAL A 211 -8.03 -11.13 -5.80
CA VAL A 211 -9.29 -11.85 -6.02
C VAL A 211 -10.50 -10.93 -5.97
N ARG A 212 -10.55 -9.99 -5.02
CA ARG A 212 -11.67 -9.05 -4.90
C ARG A 212 -11.81 -8.18 -6.16
N ARG A 213 -10.68 -7.70 -6.70
CA ARG A 213 -10.65 -6.95 -7.98
C ARG A 213 -11.25 -7.78 -9.12
N ARG A 214 -10.94 -9.07 -9.18
CA ARG A 214 -11.47 -9.96 -10.24
C ARG A 214 -12.96 -10.26 -10.12
N LEU A 215 -13.46 -10.45 -8.90
CA LEU A 215 -14.90 -10.63 -8.65
C LEU A 215 -15.72 -9.41 -9.02
N GLN A 216 -15.17 -8.20 -8.84
CA GLN A 216 -15.81 -6.96 -9.27
C GLN A 216 -15.87 -6.85 -10.81
N ILE A 217 -14.81 -7.25 -11.51
CA ILE A 217 -14.76 -7.27 -12.98
C ILE A 217 -15.78 -8.28 -13.55
N ASP A 218 -15.83 -9.49 -12.99
CA ASP A 218 -16.74 -10.55 -13.46
C ASP A 218 -18.22 -10.17 -13.16
N GLY A 219 -18.50 -9.53 -12.03
CA GLY A 219 -19.84 -9.00 -11.71
C GLY A 219 -20.29 -7.87 -12.63
N ALA A 220 -19.39 -6.96 -13.00
CA ALA A 220 -19.69 -5.89 -13.96
C ALA A 220 -19.91 -6.40 -15.40
N ALA A 221 -19.31 -7.54 -15.76
CA ALA A 221 -19.52 -8.20 -17.05
C ALA A 221 -20.88 -8.93 -17.12
N GLN A 222 -21.34 -9.54 -16.03
CA GLN A 222 -22.65 -10.20 -15.95
C GLN A 222 -23.83 -9.24 -15.90
N LEU A 223 -23.65 -8.01 -15.38
CA LEU A 223 -24.68 -6.97 -15.40
C LEU A 223 -24.86 -6.30 -16.78
N LYS A 224 -23.93 -6.54 -17.72
CA LYS A 224 -23.96 -6.01 -19.09
C LYS A 224 -24.47 -7.02 -20.13
N SER A 225 -24.73 -8.27 -19.74
CA SER A 225 -25.33 -9.34 -20.57
C SER A 225 -26.80 -9.52 -20.24
#